data_AF-A0A843GA72-F1
#
_entry.id   AF-A0A843GA72-F1
#
_cell.length_a   1.000
_cell.length_b   1.000
_cell.length_c   1.000
_cell.angle_alpha   90.00
_cell.angle_beta   90.00
_cell.angle_gamma   90.00
#
_symmetry.space_group_name_H-M   'P 1'
#
loop_
_entity.id
_entity.type
_entity.pdbx_description
1 polymer ?
#
loop_
_entity_poly.entity_id
_entity_poly.type
_entity_poly.pdbx_seq_one_letter_code
_entity_poly.pdbx_strand_id
1 'polypeptide(L)'
;MAILAESTTNRILVSISGIDYPVILERLFYKENSWLVWTGSGFADPLDESTIPLPINAGDFVDSFNLTSGLYQYRIHKADILEPEFKDYQFCCWTKFGVPDAVGYSFNNYKVPEGSWGTIVTPDDCRYTFLWGTDFKAANGSYFTDEQIQWFIDAATREMERQLNITIVKKRIKSMATIESQHLVKGVDYDVEETPYDFSYRKIQRYGMIQTKQRPILDITRCTLINKGQSDDVDLLPSVIPDKKNGVIKFMKRPFKPNDTWFGITDAISRYGSETWNPHIFYVVDYDAGFENSDEVPSDLRHMIGKMAAISLLNVIGDGLMSGFSSSSLSMDGVSESFSSTQSATSAYFGARIAVYQKEVQEYINNNKFKFGFFRVGSL
;
A
#
# COMPACT_ATOMS: atom_id res chain seq x y z
N MET A 1 -5.85 17.23 26.92
CA MET A 1 -4.56 16.53 26.75
C MET A 1 -3.56 17.34 27.55
N ALA A 2 -2.94 16.78 28.59
CA ALA A 2 -2.13 17.58 29.50
C ALA A 2 -0.69 17.81 29.01
N ILE A 3 -0.29 17.14 27.92
CA ILE A 3 1.02 17.28 27.29
C ILE A 3 0.85 17.49 25.77
N LEU A 4 1.59 18.45 25.23
CA LEU A 4 1.69 18.76 23.80
C LEU A 4 3.16 18.91 23.43
N ALA A 5 3.51 18.53 22.20
CA ALA A 5 4.88 18.65 21.72
C ALA A 5 4.90 19.18 20.28
N GLU A 6 5.63 20.27 20.05
CA GLU A 6 5.79 20.94 18.77
C GLU A 6 7.26 21.04 18.40
N SER A 7 7.61 20.75 17.15
CA SER A 7 8.99 20.85 16.69
C SER A 7 9.28 22.21 16.08
N THR A 8 10.49 22.69 16.36
CA THR A 8 11.13 23.79 15.64
C THR A 8 12.31 23.23 14.83
N THR A 9 12.98 24.08 14.06
CA THR A 9 14.10 23.66 13.19
C THR A 9 15.20 22.91 13.94
N ASN A 10 15.49 23.29 15.19
CA ASN A 10 16.61 22.74 15.96
C ASN A 10 16.23 22.20 17.35
N ARG A 11 14.98 22.36 17.81
CA ARG A 11 14.53 21.92 19.14
C ARG A 11 13.09 21.40 19.11
N ILE A 12 12.69 20.61 20.10
CA ILE A 12 11.28 20.26 20.33
C ILE A 12 10.81 20.99 21.58
N LEU A 13 9.70 21.70 21.47
CA LEU A 13 9.03 22.36 22.58
C LEU A 13 7.95 21.42 23.14
N VAL A 14 8.01 21.12 24.42
CA VAL A 14 7.06 20.26 25.13
C VAL A 14 6.32 21.10 26.15
N SER A 15 5.03 21.29 25.96
CA SER A 15 4.17 22.07 26.85
C SER A 15 3.31 21.14 27.70
N ILE A 16 3.43 21.27 29.02
CA ILE A 16 2.63 20.52 30.00
C ILE A 16 1.68 21.50 30.68
N SER A 17 0.37 21.25 30.58
CA SER A 17 -0.68 22.14 31.08
C SER A 17 -1.82 21.38 31.77
N GLY A 18 -2.50 22.04 32.70
CA GLY A 18 -3.66 21.47 33.40
C GLY A 18 -3.33 20.38 34.44
N ILE A 19 -2.14 20.47 35.06
CA ILE A 19 -1.68 19.56 36.12
C ILE A 19 -1.13 20.38 37.30
N ASP A 20 -1.54 20.02 38.52
CA ASP A 20 -1.14 20.68 39.79
C ASP A 20 -0.16 19.84 40.63
N TYR A 21 0.38 18.77 40.08
CA TYR A 21 1.30 17.83 40.74
C TYR A 21 2.58 17.62 39.92
N PRO A 22 3.70 17.26 40.56
CA PRO A 22 4.93 16.97 39.84
C PRO A 22 4.80 15.70 38.99
N VAL A 23 5.36 15.74 37.79
CA VAL A 23 5.35 14.64 36.82
C VAL A 23 6.76 14.27 36.39
N ILE A 24 6.94 13.04 35.92
CA ILE A 24 8.16 12.58 35.26
C ILE A 24 7.91 12.60 33.76
N LEU A 25 8.81 13.25 33.02
CA LEU A 25 8.77 13.34 31.57
C LEU A 25 9.68 12.27 30.94
N GLU A 26 9.13 11.55 29.97
CA GLU A 26 9.84 10.54 29.22
C GLU A 26 9.69 10.75 27.71
N ARG A 27 10.70 10.34 26.95
CA ARG A 27 10.79 10.49 25.49
C ARG A 27 11.12 9.17 24.82
N LEU A 28 10.49 8.90 23.67
CA LEU A 28 10.78 7.79 22.79
C LEU A 28 11.16 8.30 21.39
N PHE A 29 12.21 7.75 20.81
CA PHE A 29 12.53 7.92 19.39
C PHE A 29 12.04 6.70 18.60
N TYR A 30 11.39 6.90 17.46
CA TYR A 30 10.70 5.81 16.73
C TYR A 30 11.56 4.61 16.30
N LYS A 31 12.89 4.79 16.18
CA LYS A 31 13.84 3.70 15.86
C LYS A 31 14.33 2.95 17.10
N GLU A 32 14.10 3.49 18.27
CA GLU A 32 14.51 2.95 19.56
C GLU A 32 13.30 2.37 20.28
N ASN A 33 13.50 1.34 21.09
CA ASN A 33 12.42 0.67 21.83
C ASN A 33 12.48 0.98 23.34
N SER A 34 13.23 2.02 23.72
CA SER A 34 13.50 2.40 25.10
C SER A 34 13.05 3.84 25.34
N TRP A 35 12.34 4.05 26.45
CA TRP A 35 11.95 5.38 26.89
C TRP A 35 13.09 6.01 27.69
N LEU A 36 13.55 7.18 27.26
CA LEU A 36 14.52 7.98 27.98
C LEU A 36 13.80 8.88 28.98
N VAL A 37 14.38 9.08 30.15
CA VAL A 37 13.80 9.87 31.24
C VAL A 37 14.47 11.24 31.33
N TRP A 38 13.70 12.27 31.64
CA TRP A 38 14.21 13.62 31.86
C TRP A 38 14.99 13.73 33.17
N THR A 39 16.21 14.26 33.09
CA THR A 39 17.13 14.50 34.20
C THR A 39 17.60 15.96 34.21
N GLY A 40 18.31 16.38 35.26
CA GLY A 40 18.90 17.72 35.33
C GLY A 40 19.92 18.05 34.23
N SER A 41 20.41 17.04 33.50
CA SER A 41 21.35 17.16 32.38
C SER A 41 20.75 16.85 31.00
N GLY A 42 19.46 16.54 30.92
CA GLY A 42 18.77 16.15 29.68
C GLY A 42 18.14 14.76 29.74
N PHE A 43 17.87 14.14 28.59
CA PHE A 43 17.28 12.79 28.51
C PHE A 43 18.35 11.70 28.65
N ALA A 44 18.13 10.75 29.56
CA ALA A 44 19.04 9.63 29.83
C ALA A 44 18.30 8.29 29.91
N ASP A 45 19.02 7.18 29.75
CA ASP A 45 18.45 5.83 29.83
C ASP A 45 18.12 5.50 31.31
N PRO A 46 16.88 5.09 31.63
CA PRO A 46 16.52 4.69 32.99
C PRO A 46 17.25 3.45 33.51
N LEU A 47 17.87 2.66 32.63
CA LEU A 47 18.63 1.46 33.01
C LEU A 47 20.05 1.77 33.51
N ASP A 48 20.53 3.01 33.33
CA ASP A 48 21.81 3.46 33.88
C ASP A 48 21.65 3.79 35.37
N GLU A 49 22.47 3.17 36.24
CA GLU A 49 22.44 3.35 37.70
C GLU A 49 22.70 4.81 38.13
N SER A 50 23.25 5.64 37.25
CA SER A 50 23.48 7.07 37.50
C SER A 50 22.29 7.98 37.14
N THR A 51 21.26 7.46 36.47
CA THR A 51 20.09 8.22 36.03
C THR A 51 19.12 8.45 37.18
N ILE A 52 18.98 9.72 37.60
CA ILE A 52 17.98 10.14 38.57
C ILE A 52 16.88 10.93 37.84
N PRO A 53 15.65 10.39 37.73
CA PRO A 53 14.51 11.12 37.17
C PRO A 53 14.27 12.42 37.91
N LEU A 54 14.11 13.52 37.18
CA LEU A 54 13.80 14.82 37.77
C LEU A 54 12.29 15.10 37.68
N PRO A 55 11.57 15.19 38.82
CA PRO A 55 10.17 15.60 38.80
C PRO A 55 10.04 17.06 38.35
N ILE A 56 9.14 17.32 37.40
CA ILE A 56 8.87 18.64 36.84
C ILE A 56 7.41 19.06 37.09
N ASN A 57 7.18 20.36 37.27
CA ASN A 57 5.83 20.93 37.35
C ASN A 57 5.30 21.27 35.95
N ALA A 58 4.03 21.64 35.85
CA ALA A 58 3.46 22.16 34.59
C ALA A 58 4.24 23.39 34.09
N GLY A 59 4.45 23.46 32.77
CA GLY A 59 5.27 24.49 32.13
C GLY A 59 5.72 24.09 30.73
N ASP A 60 6.53 24.97 30.12
CA ASP A 60 7.13 24.75 28.80
C ASP A 60 8.58 24.28 28.95
N PHE A 61 8.89 23.17 28.31
CA PHE A 61 10.20 22.52 28.33
C PHE A 61 10.77 22.49 26.92
N VAL A 62 12.08 22.65 26.82
CA VAL A 62 12.78 22.63 25.53
C VAL A 62 13.68 21.41 25.50
N ASP A 63 13.35 20.46 24.64
CA ASP A 63 14.23 19.36 24.29
C ASP A 63 15.18 19.80 23.18
N SER A 64 16.48 19.73 23.48
CA SER A 64 17.57 19.92 22.53
C SER A 64 18.63 18.82 22.66
N PHE A 65 18.33 17.73 23.36
CA PHE A 65 19.34 16.76 23.78
C PHE A 65 19.42 15.56 22.84
N ASN A 66 20.54 15.41 22.13
CA ASN A 66 20.82 14.31 21.19
C ASN A 66 19.68 14.03 20.20
N LEU A 67 19.04 15.09 19.71
CA LEU A 67 17.97 14.94 18.76
C LEU A 67 18.51 14.63 17.36
N THR A 68 18.17 13.45 16.84
CA THR A 68 18.34 13.06 15.44
C THR A 68 17.04 13.27 14.65
N SER A 69 17.12 13.44 13.33
CA SER A 69 15.91 13.56 12.50
C SER A 69 15.01 12.32 12.60
N GLY A 70 13.72 12.52 12.84
CA GLY A 70 12.72 11.45 12.93
C GLY A 70 11.49 11.80 13.75
N LEU A 71 10.77 10.78 14.21
CA LEU A 71 9.56 10.92 15.01
C LEU A 71 9.87 10.70 16.49
N TYR A 72 9.35 11.61 17.32
CA TYR A 72 9.46 11.56 18.78
C TYR A 72 8.09 11.49 19.42
N GLN A 73 7.97 10.75 20.51
CA GLN A 73 6.79 10.76 21.36
C GLN A 73 7.22 11.04 22.79
N TYR A 74 6.42 11.83 23.50
CA TYR A 74 6.59 12.13 24.90
C TYR A 74 5.44 11.55 25.71
N ARG A 75 5.75 11.13 26.92
CA ARG A 75 4.74 10.72 27.90
C ARG A 75 5.08 11.24 29.28
N ILE A 76 4.06 11.40 30.09
CA ILE A 76 4.19 11.82 31.49
C ILE A 76 3.41 10.88 32.41
N HIS A 77 3.91 10.70 33.62
CA HIS A 77 3.21 10.05 34.73
C HIS A 77 3.49 10.82 36.04
N LYS A 78 2.70 10.56 37.09
CA LYS A 78 2.87 11.19 38.41
C LYS A 78 4.17 10.75 39.06
N ALA A 79 4.92 11.70 39.62
CA ALA A 79 6.20 11.40 40.27
C ALA A 79 6.10 10.49 41.51
N ASP A 80 4.93 10.45 42.15
CA ASP A 80 4.69 9.61 43.35
C ASP A 80 4.51 8.12 43.03
N ILE A 81 4.41 7.74 41.74
CA ILE A 81 4.21 6.37 41.30
C ILE A 81 5.58 5.76 40.94
N LEU A 82 6.07 4.84 41.76
CA LEU A 82 7.36 4.18 41.59
C LEU A 82 7.38 3.17 40.41
N GLU A 83 6.26 2.51 40.15
CA GLU A 83 6.11 1.52 39.07
C GLU A 83 4.82 1.83 38.27
N PRO A 84 4.86 2.79 37.34
CA PRO A 84 3.68 3.20 36.58
C PRO A 84 3.22 2.11 35.60
N GLU A 85 1.92 1.83 35.60
CA GLU A 85 1.30 0.98 34.57
C GLU A 85 0.93 1.82 33.35
N PHE A 86 0.66 1.18 32.21
CA PHE A 86 0.31 1.87 30.96
C PHE A 86 -0.84 2.90 31.10
N LYS A 87 -1.80 2.63 31.99
CA LYS A 87 -2.95 3.51 32.27
C LYS A 87 -2.59 4.82 32.98
N ASP A 88 -1.43 4.86 33.63
CA ASP A 88 -0.97 6.01 34.43
C ASP A 88 -0.26 7.05 33.55
N TYR A 89 0.06 6.68 32.30
CA TYR A 89 0.71 7.53 31.33
C TYR A 89 -0.26 8.39 30.52
N GLN A 90 0.09 9.66 30.35
CA GLN A 90 -0.50 10.53 29.34
C GLN A 90 0.51 10.77 28.23
N PHE A 91 0.09 10.53 27.00
CA PHE A 91 0.94 10.63 25.81
C PHE A 91 0.67 11.93 25.05
N CYS A 92 1.69 12.48 24.42
CA CYS A 92 1.52 13.45 23.36
C CYS A 92 1.32 12.75 22.00
N CYS A 93 0.90 13.53 21.00
CA CYS A 93 0.97 13.10 19.61
C CYS A 93 2.43 12.92 19.16
N TRP A 94 2.66 12.09 18.14
CA TRP A 94 3.98 11.96 17.55
C TRP A 94 4.41 13.29 16.92
N THR A 95 5.58 13.80 17.35
CA THR A 95 6.15 15.06 16.89
C THR A 95 7.32 14.78 15.96
N LYS A 96 7.24 15.33 14.75
CA LYS A 96 8.27 15.17 13.71
C LYS A 96 9.39 16.19 13.93
N PHE A 97 10.62 15.73 14.19
CA PHE A 97 11.78 16.58 14.43
C PHE A 97 12.84 16.40 13.35
N GLY A 98 13.45 17.51 12.93
CA GLY A 98 14.39 17.54 11.81
C GLY A 98 13.71 17.29 10.46
N VAL A 99 14.52 17.37 9.39
CA VAL A 99 14.15 16.81 8.09
C VAL A 99 14.52 15.33 8.18
N PRO A 100 13.59 14.38 8.38
CA PRO A 100 13.95 12.99 8.19
C PRO A 100 14.50 12.85 6.77
N ASP A 101 15.59 12.11 6.62
CA ASP A 101 16.02 11.67 5.30
C ASP A 101 14.77 11.09 4.63
N ALA A 102 14.40 11.65 3.47
CA ALA A 102 13.20 11.24 2.75
C ALA A 102 13.18 9.72 2.65
N VAL A 103 12.12 9.08 3.13
CA VAL A 103 12.04 7.61 3.15
C VAL A 103 11.38 7.15 1.88
N GLY A 104 12.00 6.22 1.15
CA GLY A 104 11.43 5.77 -0.10
C GLY A 104 12.32 4.81 -0.89
N TYR A 105 11.72 4.19 -1.89
CA TYR A 105 12.44 3.31 -2.81
C TYR A 105 13.41 4.09 -3.69
N SER A 106 13.10 5.35 -4.03
CA SER A 106 14.02 6.20 -4.80
C SER A 106 15.27 6.60 -4.01
N PHE A 107 15.20 6.54 -2.67
CA PHE A 107 16.31 6.81 -1.76
C PHE A 107 17.05 5.54 -1.30
N ASN A 108 16.62 4.36 -1.77
CA ASN A 108 17.16 3.05 -1.36
C ASN A 108 17.19 2.81 0.16
N ASN A 109 16.30 3.45 0.92
CA ASN A 109 16.25 3.37 2.39
C ASN A 109 14.92 2.83 2.92
N TYR A 110 13.93 2.59 2.06
CA TYR A 110 12.70 1.90 2.42
C TYR A 110 12.85 0.38 2.28
N LYS A 111 12.33 -0.35 3.25
CA LYS A 111 12.13 -1.81 3.21
C LYS A 111 10.76 -2.12 3.80
N VAL A 112 10.13 -3.18 3.30
CA VAL A 112 8.84 -3.63 3.81
C VAL A 112 8.96 -4.06 5.28
N PRO A 113 8.10 -3.55 6.20
CA PRO A 113 8.05 -4.03 7.57
C PRO A 113 7.63 -5.50 7.64
N GLU A 114 8.29 -6.29 8.50
CA GLU A 114 8.00 -7.72 8.64
C GLU A 114 6.51 -7.98 8.95
N GLY A 115 5.92 -8.93 8.24
CA GLY A 115 4.50 -9.31 8.40
C GLY A 115 3.48 -8.38 7.74
N SER A 116 3.93 -7.31 7.07
CA SER A 116 3.07 -6.43 6.27
C SER A 116 3.39 -6.55 4.78
N TRP A 117 2.43 -6.24 3.91
CA TRP A 117 2.69 -6.17 2.46
C TRP A 117 3.57 -4.95 2.10
N GLY A 118 3.51 -3.89 2.93
CA GLY A 118 4.23 -2.63 2.74
C GLY A 118 3.49 -1.63 1.86
N THR A 119 4.19 -0.56 1.49
CA THR A 119 3.66 0.50 0.63
C THR A 119 4.36 0.45 -0.73
N ILE A 120 3.62 0.54 -1.83
CA ILE A 120 4.20 0.46 -3.19
C ILE A 120 5.09 1.64 -3.54
N VAL A 121 4.66 2.84 -3.17
CA VAL A 121 5.39 4.10 -3.31
C VAL A 121 5.13 4.84 -2.01
N THR A 122 6.17 5.37 -1.38
CA THR A 122 6.00 6.12 -0.14
C THR A 122 5.47 7.54 -0.43
N PRO A 123 4.77 8.18 0.51
CA PRO A 123 4.39 9.59 0.36
C PRO A 123 5.61 10.50 0.10
N ASP A 124 6.75 10.17 0.71
CA ASP A 124 8.01 10.90 0.53
C ASP A 124 8.63 10.65 -0.87
N ASP A 125 8.59 9.43 -1.43
CA ASP A 125 8.93 9.19 -2.84
C ASP A 125 8.10 10.10 -3.76
N CYS A 126 6.78 10.21 -3.50
CA CYS A 126 5.90 11.09 -4.25
C CYS A 126 6.35 12.55 -4.17
N ARG A 127 6.58 13.08 -2.96
CA ARG A 127 6.97 14.48 -2.73
C ARG A 127 8.34 14.82 -3.31
N TYR A 128 9.34 14.00 -3.01
CA TYR A 128 10.74 14.32 -3.23
C TYR A 128 11.28 13.86 -4.59
N THR A 129 10.60 12.93 -5.26
CA THR A 129 11.06 12.39 -6.55
C THR A 129 10.12 12.78 -7.70
N PHE A 130 8.82 12.52 -7.59
CA PHE A 130 7.87 12.80 -8.68
C PHE A 130 7.38 14.25 -8.68
N LEU A 131 7.27 14.84 -7.49
CA LEU A 131 6.69 16.15 -7.27
C LEU A 131 7.72 17.17 -6.78
N TRP A 132 8.99 16.89 -7.04
CA TRP A 132 10.08 17.78 -6.65
C TRP A 132 9.89 19.18 -7.22
N GLY A 133 10.06 20.18 -6.35
CA GLY A 133 9.94 21.60 -6.67
C GLY A 133 8.52 22.17 -6.61
N THR A 134 7.52 21.42 -6.16
CA THR A 134 6.14 21.94 -5.98
C THR A 134 5.81 22.10 -4.50
N ASP A 135 5.26 23.26 -4.11
CA ASP A 135 4.82 23.52 -2.73
C ASP A 135 3.40 22.93 -2.53
N PHE A 136 3.27 21.94 -1.66
CA PHE A 136 2.03 21.19 -1.38
C PHE A 136 1.10 21.94 -0.42
N LYS A 137 0.91 23.25 -0.63
CA LYS A 137 0.08 24.08 0.23
C LYS A 137 -1.28 24.34 -0.42
N ALA A 138 -2.33 24.10 0.35
CA ALA A 138 -3.65 24.61 0.03
C ALA A 138 -3.70 26.14 0.22
N ALA A 139 -4.72 26.78 -0.34
CA ALA A 139 -4.90 28.24 -0.26
C ALA A 139 -4.99 28.77 1.19
N ASN A 140 -5.34 27.91 2.15
CA ASN A 140 -5.37 28.21 3.59
C ASN A 140 -4.01 28.01 4.29
N GLY A 141 -2.94 27.66 3.57
CA GLY A 141 -1.61 27.39 4.11
C GLY A 141 -1.42 25.98 4.70
N SER A 142 -2.44 25.11 4.69
CA SER A 142 -2.30 23.73 5.14
C SER A 142 -1.56 22.86 4.12
N TYR A 143 -0.76 21.92 4.60
CA TYR A 143 -0.02 20.98 3.75
C TYR A 143 -0.83 19.72 3.46
N PHE A 144 -0.60 19.10 2.30
CA PHE A 144 -1.05 17.74 2.06
C PHE A 144 -0.42 16.77 3.07
N THR A 145 -1.29 16.11 3.81
CA THR A 145 -0.93 15.08 4.79
C THR A 145 -0.44 13.80 4.11
N ASP A 146 0.32 12.98 4.83
CA ASP A 146 0.86 11.71 4.31
C ASP A 146 -0.29 10.76 3.94
N GLU A 147 -1.37 10.77 4.72
CA GLU A 147 -2.57 9.96 4.52
C GLU A 147 -3.31 10.34 3.23
N GLN A 148 -3.39 11.63 2.92
CA GLN A 148 -3.99 12.10 1.68
C GLN A 148 -3.17 11.65 0.47
N ILE A 149 -1.84 11.76 0.54
CA ILE A 149 -0.95 11.31 -0.54
C ILE A 149 -1.07 9.80 -0.72
N GLN A 150 -1.12 9.04 0.38
CA GLN A 150 -1.31 7.59 0.34
C GLN A 150 -2.61 7.21 -0.39
N TRP A 151 -3.70 7.94 -0.17
CA TRP A 151 -4.96 7.70 -0.88
C TRP A 151 -4.81 7.82 -2.40
N PHE A 152 -4.06 8.81 -2.90
CA PHE A 152 -3.79 8.97 -4.33
C PHE A 152 -2.90 7.84 -4.88
N ILE A 153 -1.93 7.36 -4.09
CA ILE A 153 -1.08 6.23 -4.44
C ILE A 153 -1.92 4.95 -4.56
N ASP A 154 -2.83 4.71 -3.62
CA ASP A 154 -3.73 3.56 -3.66
C ASP A 154 -4.69 3.63 -4.86
N ALA A 155 -5.23 4.82 -5.16
CA ALA A 155 -6.08 5.05 -6.32
C ALA A 155 -5.32 4.78 -7.63
N ALA A 156 -4.09 5.30 -7.76
CA ALA A 156 -3.23 5.06 -8.91
C ALA A 156 -2.87 3.57 -9.06
N THR A 157 -2.61 2.88 -7.96
CA THR A 157 -2.34 1.44 -7.95
C THR A 157 -3.51 0.65 -8.51
N ARG A 158 -4.75 0.93 -8.03
CA ARG A 158 -5.97 0.27 -8.53
C ARG A 158 -6.22 0.55 -10.01
N GLU A 159 -5.95 1.78 -10.46
CA GLU A 159 -6.12 2.13 -11.86
C GLU A 159 -5.08 1.41 -12.75
N MET A 160 -3.83 1.31 -12.31
CA MET A 160 -2.82 0.50 -13.00
C MET A 160 -3.16 -0.99 -13.03
N GLU A 161 -3.66 -1.55 -11.92
CA GLU A 161 -4.20 -2.93 -11.85
C GLU A 161 -5.26 -3.15 -12.95
N ARG A 162 -6.22 -2.23 -13.05
CA ARG A 162 -7.32 -2.28 -14.02
C ARG A 162 -6.83 -2.19 -15.47
N GLN A 163 -5.90 -1.29 -15.76
CA GLN A 163 -5.43 -1.07 -17.14
C GLN A 163 -4.54 -2.20 -17.66
N LEU A 164 -3.69 -2.77 -16.79
CA LEU A 164 -2.82 -3.90 -17.13
C LEU A 164 -3.50 -5.27 -16.96
N ASN A 165 -4.68 -5.32 -16.35
CA ASN A 165 -5.41 -6.53 -15.99
C ASN A 165 -4.55 -7.47 -15.11
N ILE A 166 -3.90 -6.87 -14.10
CA ILE A 166 -3.11 -7.57 -13.09
C ILE A 166 -3.53 -7.13 -11.69
N THR A 167 -3.28 -8.00 -10.74
CA THR A 167 -3.37 -7.80 -9.31
C THR A 167 -1.95 -7.50 -8.84
N ILE A 168 -1.76 -6.36 -8.18
CA ILE A 168 -0.45 -5.94 -7.65
C ILE A 168 -0.40 -6.24 -6.16
N VAL A 169 -1.40 -5.74 -5.41
CA VAL A 169 -1.51 -6.01 -3.97
C VAL A 169 -1.95 -7.46 -3.77
N LYS A 170 -1.32 -8.17 -2.82
CA LYS A 170 -1.69 -9.54 -2.47
C LYS A 170 -3.17 -9.61 -2.08
N LYS A 171 -3.93 -10.48 -2.73
CA LYS A 171 -5.36 -10.72 -2.48
C LYS A 171 -5.60 -12.22 -2.37
N ARG A 172 -6.22 -12.63 -1.27
CA ARG A 172 -6.72 -13.99 -1.05
C ARG A 172 -8.07 -14.13 -1.72
N ILE A 173 -8.17 -15.02 -2.70
CA ILE A 173 -9.37 -15.21 -3.51
C ILE A 173 -9.98 -16.55 -3.16
N LYS A 174 -11.24 -16.51 -2.74
CA LYS A 174 -12.02 -17.70 -2.39
C LYS A 174 -13.32 -17.73 -3.17
N SER A 175 -13.76 -18.93 -3.52
CA SER A 175 -15.07 -19.13 -4.15
C SER A 175 -16.08 -19.70 -3.16
N MET A 176 -17.20 -18.99 -2.97
CA MET A 176 -18.24 -19.33 -1.98
C MET A 176 -19.24 -20.39 -2.42
N ALA A 177 -18.89 -21.21 -3.41
CA ALA A 177 -19.83 -22.17 -4.01
C ALA A 177 -20.03 -23.46 -3.21
N THR A 178 -19.24 -23.69 -2.17
CA THR A 178 -19.32 -24.87 -1.29
C THR A 178 -19.85 -24.46 0.08
N ILE A 179 -20.55 -25.38 0.76
CA ILE A 179 -21.09 -25.17 2.13
C ILE A 179 -19.96 -24.83 3.12
N GLU A 180 -18.80 -25.45 2.96
CA GLU A 180 -17.58 -25.16 3.73
C GLU A 180 -17.04 -23.75 3.51
N SER A 181 -17.44 -23.04 2.46
CA SER A 181 -16.96 -21.69 2.18
C SER A 181 -17.92 -20.60 2.69
N GLN A 182 -19.09 -20.99 3.22
CA GLN A 182 -20.12 -20.06 3.72
C GLN A 182 -19.84 -19.48 5.11
N HIS A 183 -18.95 -20.12 5.89
CA HIS A 183 -18.56 -19.64 7.22
C HIS A 183 -17.36 -18.68 7.18
N LEU A 184 -16.79 -18.44 5.99
CA LEU A 184 -15.63 -17.57 5.82
C LEU A 184 -16.06 -16.10 5.88
N VAL A 185 -15.26 -15.28 6.56
CA VAL A 185 -15.53 -13.84 6.74
C VAL A 185 -14.60 -13.01 5.85
N LYS A 186 -15.19 -12.12 5.05
CA LYS A 186 -14.45 -11.18 4.20
C LYS A 186 -13.58 -10.26 5.05
N GLY A 187 -12.31 -10.12 4.66
CA GLY A 187 -11.29 -9.33 5.33
C GLY A 187 -10.50 -10.10 6.40
N VAL A 188 -11.00 -11.25 6.85
CA VAL A 188 -10.27 -12.15 7.77
C VAL A 188 -9.74 -13.35 7.00
N ASP A 189 -10.61 -14.06 6.28
CA ASP A 189 -10.25 -15.31 5.59
C ASP A 189 -9.98 -15.11 4.10
N TYR A 190 -10.65 -14.14 3.49
CA TYR A 190 -10.53 -13.82 2.07
C TYR A 190 -10.77 -12.34 1.79
N ASP A 191 -10.16 -11.83 0.72
CA ASP A 191 -10.26 -10.42 0.34
C ASP A 191 -11.28 -10.22 -0.79
N VAL A 192 -11.29 -11.16 -1.74
CA VAL A 192 -12.14 -11.12 -2.93
C VAL A 192 -12.90 -12.43 -3.06
N GLU A 193 -14.22 -12.31 -3.20
CA GLU A 193 -15.07 -13.43 -3.55
C GLU A 193 -15.08 -13.60 -5.08
N GLU A 194 -14.91 -14.83 -5.54
CA GLU A 194 -14.98 -15.13 -6.96
C GLU A 194 -16.04 -16.18 -7.29
N THR A 195 -16.82 -15.92 -8.35
CA THR A 195 -17.75 -16.92 -8.88
C THR A 195 -16.98 -18.12 -9.45
N PRO A 196 -17.51 -19.35 -9.29
CA PRO A 196 -16.96 -20.55 -9.92
C PRO A 196 -16.76 -20.39 -11.42
N TYR A 197 -15.87 -21.20 -11.98
CA TYR A 197 -15.64 -21.25 -13.41
C TYR A 197 -16.53 -22.32 -14.04
N ASP A 198 -17.12 -21.99 -15.19
CA ASP A 198 -17.97 -22.94 -15.92
C ASP A 198 -17.14 -24.11 -16.47
N PHE A 199 -17.62 -25.34 -16.23
CA PHE A 199 -17.04 -26.52 -16.85
C PHE A 199 -17.46 -26.61 -18.32
N SER A 200 -16.49 -26.82 -19.21
CA SER A 200 -16.77 -27.15 -20.60
C SER A 200 -15.84 -28.26 -21.07
N TYR A 201 -16.42 -29.45 -21.26
CA TYR A 201 -15.69 -30.64 -21.72
C TYR A 201 -14.87 -30.36 -23.00
N ARG A 202 -15.47 -29.65 -23.97
CA ARG A 202 -14.80 -29.31 -25.23
C ARG A 202 -13.61 -28.36 -25.04
N LYS A 203 -13.69 -27.40 -24.11
CA LYS A 203 -12.58 -26.47 -23.83
C LYS A 203 -11.44 -27.19 -23.12
N ILE A 204 -11.77 -28.01 -22.13
CA ILE A 204 -10.78 -28.72 -21.33
C ILE A 204 -10.07 -29.81 -22.15
N GLN A 205 -10.77 -30.53 -23.03
CA GLN A 205 -10.16 -31.55 -23.91
C GLN A 205 -9.18 -30.93 -24.92
N ARG A 206 -9.46 -29.70 -25.38
CA ARG A 206 -8.63 -29.00 -26.37
C ARG A 206 -7.43 -28.30 -25.75
N TYR A 207 -7.62 -27.68 -24.58
CA TYR A 207 -6.65 -26.76 -24.02
C TYR A 207 -6.08 -27.21 -22.67
N GLY A 208 -6.76 -28.11 -21.96
CA GLY A 208 -6.32 -28.64 -20.66
C GLY A 208 -6.06 -27.56 -19.62
N MET A 209 -6.75 -26.41 -19.69
CA MET A 209 -6.43 -25.26 -18.84
C MET A 209 -7.63 -24.38 -18.49
N ILE A 210 -7.55 -23.73 -17.32
CA ILE A 210 -8.46 -22.68 -16.87
C ILE A 210 -7.68 -21.39 -16.72
N GLN A 211 -8.28 -20.30 -17.21
CA GLN A 211 -7.72 -18.96 -17.07
C GLN A 211 -8.30 -18.30 -15.82
N THR A 212 -7.46 -17.91 -14.86
CA THR A 212 -7.93 -17.20 -13.68
C THR A 212 -8.27 -15.75 -14.01
N LYS A 213 -9.26 -15.19 -13.27
CA LYS A 213 -9.66 -13.79 -13.43
C LYS A 213 -8.62 -12.82 -12.85
N GLN A 214 -7.95 -13.21 -11.77
CA GLN A 214 -6.89 -12.43 -11.12
C GLN A 214 -5.51 -13.05 -11.40
N ARG A 215 -4.49 -12.20 -11.53
CA ARG A 215 -3.15 -12.57 -12.05
C ARG A 215 -2.10 -11.58 -11.53
N PRO A 216 -0.85 -11.97 -11.25
CA PRO A 216 -0.31 -13.32 -11.28
C PRO A 216 -0.82 -14.16 -10.10
N ILE A 217 -0.71 -15.49 -10.21
CA ILE A 217 -1.05 -16.44 -9.14
C ILE A 217 0.21 -16.68 -8.29
N LEU A 218 0.09 -16.55 -6.97
CA LEU A 218 1.13 -16.90 -6.01
C LEU A 218 1.06 -18.38 -5.67
N ASP A 219 -0.10 -18.83 -5.19
CA ASP A 219 -0.34 -20.20 -4.77
C ASP A 219 -1.81 -20.61 -4.96
N ILE A 220 -2.07 -21.91 -5.10
CA ILE A 220 -3.41 -22.47 -5.27
C ILE A 220 -3.70 -23.37 -4.07
N THR A 221 -4.68 -22.98 -3.26
CA THR A 221 -5.06 -23.75 -2.06
C THR A 221 -6.05 -24.85 -2.37
N ARG A 222 -7.02 -24.58 -3.26
CA ARG A 222 -8.11 -25.51 -3.58
C ARG A 222 -8.43 -25.46 -5.07
N CYS A 223 -8.62 -26.62 -5.67
CA CYS A 223 -9.15 -26.74 -7.01
C CYS A 223 -10.05 -27.97 -7.05
N THR A 224 -11.37 -27.77 -6.95
CA THR A 224 -12.34 -28.86 -6.92
C THR A 224 -13.34 -28.72 -8.06
N LEU A 225 -13.84 -29.86 -8.53
CA LEU A 225 -14.94 -29.95 -9.48
C LEU A 225 -16.21 -30.29 -8.69
N ILE A 226 -17.21 -29.43 -8.76
CA ILE A 226 -18.50 -29.61 -8.09
C ILE A 226 -19.60 -29.88 -9.11
N ASN A 227 -20.55 -30.74 -8.77
CA ASN A 227 -21.76 -30.99 -9.55
C ASN A 227 -22.97 -30.61 -8.70
N LYS A 228 -23.82 -29.66 -9.15
CA LYS A 228 -24.99 -29.23 -8.35
C LYS A 228 -26.04 -30.33 -8.11
N GLY A 229 -25.93 -31.50 -8.76
CA GLY A 229 -26.85 -32.63 -8.60
C GLY A 229 -26.29 -33.85 -7.84
N GLN A 230 -25.00 -33.88 -7.51
CA GLN A 230 -24.34 -35.01 -6.82
C GLN A 230 -23.45 -34.47 -5.71
N SER A 231 -23.37 -35.20 -4.60
CA SER A 231 -22.61 -34.81 -3.41
C SER A 231 -21.11 -35.09 -3.49
N ASP A 232 -20.65 -35.70 -4.59
CA ASP A 232 -19.25 -36.10 -4.75
C ASP A 232 -18.45 -34.96 -5.41
N ASP A 233 -17.75 -34.19 -4.58
CA ASP A 233 -16.76 -33.20 -5.01
C ASP A 233 -15.46 -33.90 -5.40
N VAL A 234 -14.92 -33.60 -6.59
CA VAL A 234 -13.65 -34.19 -7.04
C VAL A 234 -12.51 -33.20 -6.85
N ASP A 235 -11.52 -33.58 -6.04
CA ASP A 235 -10.31 -32.78 -5.87
C ASP A 235 -9.36 -32.91 -7.08
N LEU A 236 -9.07 -31.76 -7.69
CA LEU A 236 -8.20 -31.64 -8.86
C LEU A 236 -6.82 -31.12 -8.50
N LEU A 237 -6.60 -30.67 -7.27
CA LEU A 237 -5.36 -30.07 -6.83
C LEU A 237 -4.10 -30.92 -7.16
N PRO A 238 -4.12 -32.26 -7.04
CA PRO A 238 -2.95 -33.09 -7.38
C PRO A 238 -2.54 -33.06 -8.87
N SER A 239 -3.46 -32.67 -9.75
CA SER A 239 -3.26 -32.64 -11.21
C SER A 239 -3.03 -31.22 -11.75
N VAL A 240 -2.97 -30.22 -10.87
CA VAL A 240 -2.84 -28.80 -11.21
C VAL A 240 -1.38 -28.39 -11.33
N ILE A 241 -1.04 -27.71 -12.42
CA ILE A 241 0.22 -27.03 -12.63
C ILE A 241 -0.07 -25.54 -12.87
N PRO A 242 0.21 -24.66 -11.90
CA PRO A 242 0.01 -23.23 -12.06
C PRO A 242 1.07 -22.60 -12.98
N ASP A 243 0.63 -21.92 -14.02
CA ASP A 243 1.40 -20.91 -14.74
C ASP A 243 1.19 -19.56 -14.02
N LYS A 244 2.05 -19.33 -13.01
CA LYS A 244 1.95 -18.21 -12.07
C LYS A 244 1.85 -16.85 -12.77
N LYS A 245 2.70 -16.62 -13.78
CA LYS A 245 2.80 -15.34 -14.49
C LYS A 245 1.55 -15.04 -15.32
N ASN A 246 1.06 -16.04 -16.06
CA ASN A 246 -0.06 -15.84 -16.97
C ASN A 246 -1.42 -16.00 -16.29
N GLY A 247 -1.46 -16.44 -15.03
CA GLY A 247 -2.70 -16.77 -14.34
C GLY A 247 -3.48 -17.87 -15.05
N VAL A 248 -2.80 -18.99 -15.33
CA VAL A 248 -3.40 -20.14 -16.02
C VAL A 248 -3.13 -21.40 -15.20
N ILE A 249 -4.20 -22.15 -14.95
CA ILE A 249 -4.17 -23.44 -14.27
C ILE A 249 -4.18 -24.51 -15.35
N LYS A 250 -3.11 -25.29 -15.47
CA LYS A 250 -3.00 -26.39 -16.44
C LYS A 250 -3.27 -27.72 -15.73
N PHE A 251 -4.08 -28.58 -16.33
CA PHE A 251 -4.37 -29.92 -15.81
C PHE A 251 -3.52 -30.95 -16.54
N MET A 252 -2.49 -31.47 -15.87
CA MET A 252 -1.61 -32.50 -16.42
C MET A 252 -1.13 -33.44 -15.30
N LYS A 253 -1.16 -34.74 -15.56
CA LYS A 253 -0.65 -35.77 -14.62
C LYS A 253 0.84 -36.04 -14.91
N ARG A 254 1.67 -36.04 -13.86
CA ARG A 254 3.09 -36.45 -13.96
C ARG A 254 3.23 -37.97 -13.84
N PRO A 255 4.26 -38.63 -14.44
CA PRO A 255 5.33 -38.09 -15.30
C PRO A 255 4.90 -37.92 -16.77
N PHE A 256 5.55 -37.00 -17.50
CA PHE A 256 5.24 -36.71 -18.90
C PHE A 256 5.85 -37.76 -19.86
N LYS A 257 5.02 -38.50 -20.61
CA LYS A 257 5.41 -39.20 -21.84
C LYS A 257 5.03 -38.38 -23.08
N PRO A 258 5.68 -38.56 -24.24
CA PRO A 258 5.36 -37.82 -25.48
C PRO A 258 3.90 -37.95 -25.96
N ASN A 259 3.18 -38.99 -25.55
CA ASN A 259 1.76 -39.20 -25.79
C ASN A 259 0.85 -38.69 -24.64
N ASP A 260 1.39 -38.22 -23.53
CA ASP A 260 0.65 -37.95 -22.28
C ASP A 260 -0.08 -36.60 -22.25
N THR A 261 0.07 -35.70 -23.22
CA THR A 261 -0.78 -34.49 -23.22
C THR A 261 -2.22 -34.88 -23.48
N TRP A 262 -2.47 -35.76 -24.46
CA TRP A 262 -3.82 -36.25 -24.76
C TRP A 262 -4.29 -37.30 -23.75
N PHE A 263 -3.43 -38.27 -23.40
CA PHE A 263 -3.76 -39.31 -22.41
C PHE A 263 -3.82 -38.78 -20.97
N GLY A 264 -3.04 -37.77 -20.60
CA GLY A 264 -3.04 -37.16 -19.28
C GLY A 264 -4.20 -36.21 -19.07
N ILE A 265 -4.59 -35.44 -20.10
CA ILE A 265 -5.86 -34.70 -20.11
C ILE A 265 -7.01 -35.71 -20.06
N THR A 266 -6.96 -36.78 -20.86
CA THR A 266 -8.01 -37.79 -20.88
C THR A 266 -8.06 -38.63 -19.60
N ASP A 267 -6.96 -38.96 -18.92
CA ASP A 267 -6.94 -39.73 -17.65
C ASP A 267 -7.35 -38.85 -16.46
N ALA A 268 -6.91 -37.58 -16.45
CA ALA A 268 -7.42 -36.59 -15.51
C ALA A 268 -8.91 -36.34 -15.71
N ILE A 269 -9.44 -36.57 -16.93
CA ILE A 269 -10.82 -36.30 -17.32
C ILE A 269 -11.72 -37.55 -17.41
N SER A 270 -11.16 -38.75 -17.57
CA SER A 270 -11.93 -39.98 -17.81
C SER A 270 -12.58 -40.51 -16.54
N ARG A 271 -12.06 -40.11 -15.37
CA ARG A 271 -12.74 -40.27 -14.09
C ARG A 271 -14.10 -39.56 -14.05
N TYR A 272 -14.34 -38.59 -14.94
CA TYR A 272 -15.61 -37.87 -15.02
C TYR A 272 -16.68 -38.57 -15.90
N GLY A 273 -16.40 -39.76 -16.46
CA GLY A 273 -17.39 -40.63 -17.11
C GLY A 273 -18.20 -39.99 -18.25
N SER A 274 -19.19 -40.72 -18.76
CA SER A 274 -20.14 -40.24 -19.78
C SER A 274 -21.15 -39.21 -19.24
N GLU A 275 -21.06 -38.81 -17.97
CA GLU A 275 -21.95 -37.83 -17.32
C GLU A 275 -21.48 -36.37 -17.52
N THR A 276 -20.31 -36.16 -18.14
CA THR A 276 -19.73 -34.85 -18.51
C THR A 276 -20.53 -34.04 -19.53
N TRP A 277 -21.68 -34.56 -19.98
CA TRP A 277 -22.66 -33.84 -20.80
C TRP A 277 -23.65 -32.99 -19.96
N ASN A 278 -23.58 -33.04 -18.63
CA ASN A 278 -24.48 -32.30 -17.76
C ASN A 278 -24.09 -30.81 -17.59
N PRO A 279 -25.04 -29.87 -17.76
CA PRO A 279 -24.79 -28.42 -17.65
C PRO A 279 -24.62 -27.89 -16.21
N HIS A 280 -24.41 -28.76 -15.22
CA HIS A 280 -24.44 -28.42 -13.79
C HIS A 280 -23.09 -28.58 -13.07
N ILE A 281 -21.99 -28.63 -13.83
CA ILE A 281 -20.63 -28.84 -13.32
C ILE A 281 -19.86 -27.51 -13.31
N PHE A 282 -19.17 -27.21 -12.21
CA PHE A 282 -18.38 -25.98 -12.03
C PHE A 282 -17.02 -26.28 -11.39
N TYR A 283 -16.01 -25.48 -11.73
CA TYR A 283 -14.74 -25.48 -11.01
C TYR A 283 -14.74 -24.45 -9.90
N VAL A 284 -14.40 -24.89 -8.70
CA VAL A 284 -14.18 -24.06 -7.53
C VAL A 284 -12.67 -23.96 -7.33
N VAL A 285 -12.13 -22.75 -7.44
CA VAL A 285 -10.69 -22.50 -7.32
C VAL A 285 -10.47 -21.45 -6.27
N ASP A 286 -9.67 -21.78 -5.27
CA ASP A 286 -9.18 -20.86 -4.26
C ASP A 286 -7.69 -20.67 -4.43
N TYR A 287 -7.26 -19.42 -4.52
CA TYR A 287 -5.88 -19.08 -4.83
C TYR A 287 -5.53 -17.69 -4.29
N ASP A 288 -4.24 -17.46 -4.11
CA ASP A 288 -3.70 -16.16 -3.76
C ASP A 288 -3.14 -15.51 -5.03
N ALA A 289 -3.47 -14.24 -5.26
CA ALA A 289 -3.00 -13.48 -6.42
C ALA A 289 -2.30 -12.19 -6.01
N GLY A 290 -1.34 -11.75 -6.82
CA GLY A 290 -0.54 -10.54 -6.59
C GLY A 290 0.95 -10.81 -6.44
N PHE A 291 1.67 -9.83 -5.92
CA PHE A 291 3.07 -9.98 -5.49
C PHE A 291 3.12 -10.30 -4.00
N GLU A 292 4.10 -11.08 -3.55
CA GLU A 292 4.17 -11.52 -2.15
C GLU A 292 4.33 -10.32 -1.20
N ASN A 293 5.26 -9.42 -1.55
CA ASN A 293 5.53 -8.18 -0.83
C ASN A 293 5.72 -7.02 -1.82
N SER A 294 5.63 -5.80 -1.30
CA SER A 294 5.84 -4.59 -2.11
C SER A 294 7.25 -4.51 -2.72
N ASP A 295 8.27 -5.05 -2.05
CA ASP A 295 9.66 -5.10 -2.55
C ASP A 295 9.80 -5.91 -3.85
N GLU A 296 8.97 -6.95 -4.04
CA GLU A 296 8.99 -7.81 -5.22
C GLU A 296 8.36 -7.17 -6.46
N VAL A 297 7.65 -6.06 -6.28
CA VAL A 297 7.05 -5.32 -7.38
C VAL A 297 8.17 -4.75 -8.26
N PRO A 298 8.14 -5.02 -9.59
CA PRO A 298 9.13 -4.50 -10.51
C PRO A 298 9.27 -2.97 -10.43
N SER A 299 10.50 -2.47 -10.41
CA SER A 299 10.80 -1.04 -10.22
C SER A 299 10.20 -0.15 -11.30
N ASP A 300 10.08 -0.67 -12.53
CA ASP A 300 9.42 -0.02 -13.66
C ASP A 300 7.92 0.16 -13.42
N LEU A 301 7.23 -0.87 -12.92
CA LEU A 301 5.81 -0.78 -12.55
C LEU A 301 5.60 0.21 -11.39
N ARG A 302 6.46 0.16 -10.38
CA ARG A 302 6.47 1.11 -9.25
C ARG A 302 6.62 2.56 -9.73
N HIS A 303 7.57 2.80 -10.64
CA HIS A 303 7.80 4.12 -11.22
C HIS A 303 6.59 4.66 -11.96
N MET A 304 5.87 3.80 -12.71
CA MET A 304 4.65 4.20 -13.40
C MET A 304 3.50 4.53 -12.44
N ILE A 305 3.37 3.79 -11.34
CA ILE A 305 2.36 4.08 -10.31
C ILE A 305 2.66 5.42 -9.62
N GLY A 306 3.93 5.70 -9.30
CA GLY A 306 4.34 6.99 -8.75
C GLY A 306 4.02 8.16 -9.69
N LYS A 307 4.28 8.00 -11.00
CA LYS A 307 3.89 9.00 -12.03
C LYS A 307 2.38 9.18 -12.12
N MET A 308 1.61 8.09 -12.07
CA MET A 308 0.14 8.16 -12.12
C MET A 308 -0.44 8.86 -10.89
N ALA A 309 0.08 8.57 -9.70
CA ALA A 309 -0.31 9.27 -8.47
C ALA A 309 0.06 10.76 -8.54
N ALA A 310 1.25 11.07 -9.05
CA ALA A 310 1.71 12.44 -9.24
C ALA A 310 0.84 13.23 -10.22
N ILE A 311 0.35 12.63 -11.31
CA ILE A 311 -0.59 13.28 -12.23
C ILE A 311 -1.85 13.72 -11.49
N SER A 312 -2.46 12.83 -10.70
CA SER A 312 -3.66 13.16 -9.93
C SER A 312 -3.40 14.27 -8.91
N LEU A 313 -2.27 14.23 -8.20
CA LEU A 313 -1.88 15.26 -7.23
C LEU A 313 -1.64 16.62 -7.91
N LEU A 314 -0.90 16.66 -9.03
CA LEU A 314 -0.62 17.90 -9.76
C LEU A 314 -1.88 18.55 -10.31
N ASN A 315 -2.88 17.75 -10.72
CA ASN A 315 -4.18 18.28 -11.14
C ASN A 315 -4.90 18.98 -9.99
N VAL A 316 -4.98 18.35 -8.81
CA VAL A 316 -5.65 18.92 -7.64
C VAL A 316 -4.93 20.19 -7.14
N ILE A 317 -3.60 20.17 -7.10
CA ILE A 317 -2.80 21.30 -6.63
C ILE A 317 -2.85 22.45 -7.62
N GLY A 318 -2.77 22.17 -8.92
CA GLY A 318 -2.85 23.23 -9.92
C GLY A 318 -4.18 23.97 -9.89
N ASP A 319 -5.30 23.28 -9.63
CA ASP A 319 -6.60 23.94 -9.46
C ASP A 319 -6.65 24.75 -8.14
N GLY A 320 -6.08 24.22 -7.06
CA GLY A 320 -6.02 24.88 -5.75
C GLY A 320 -5.15 26.14 -5.70
N LEU A 321 -3.98 26.14 -6.37
CA LEU A 321 -3.07 27.28 -6.42
C LEU A 321 -3.59 28.41 -7.32
N MET A 322 -4.23 28.08 -8.43
CA MET A 322 -4.70 29.07 -9.40
C MET A 322 -5.98 29.82 -8.98
N SER A 323 -6.77 29.26 -8.05
CA SER A 323 -7.94 29.95 -7.49
C SER A 323 -7.57 31.22 -6.70
N GLY A 324 -6.29 31.41 -6.34
CA GLY A 324 -5.80 32.59 -5.59
C GLY A 324 -4.98 33.61 -6.41
N PHE A 325 -4.55 33.27 -7.63
CA PHE A 325 -3.62 34.09 -8.44
C PHE A 325 -4.19 34.52 -9.81
N SER A 326 -5.48 34.33 -10.04
CA SER A 326 -6.12 34.65 -11.32
C SER A 326 -6.11 36.15 -11.68
N SER A 327 -5.94 37.04 -10.71
CA SER A 327 -5.80 38.49 -10.94
C SER A 327 -5.36 39.17 -9.65
N SER A 328 -4.06 39.31 -9.44
CA SER A 328 -3.51 40.14 -8.37
C SER A 328 -2.89 41.38 -8.99
N SER A 329 -3.58 42.52 -8.86
CA SER A 329 -3.03 43.83 -9.16
C SER A 329 -2.32 44.34 -7.90
N LEU A 330 -0.99 44.36 -7.92
CA LEU A 330 -0.21 45.09 -6.91
C LEU A 330 -0.05 46.53 -7.42
N SER A 331 -0.87 47.43 -6.88
CA SER A 331 -0.76 48.86 -7.07
C SER A 331 -0.08 49.47 -5.86
N MET A 332 1.23 49.70 -5.95
CA MET A 332 1.96 50.50 -4.96
C MET A 332 2.60 51.68 -5.68
N ASP A 333 2.03 52.86 -5.42
CA ASP A 333 2.51 54.19 -5.80
C ASP A 333 3.07 54.33 -7.23
N GLY A 334 2.19 54.21 -8.22
CA GLY A 334 2.45 54.63 -9.60
C GLY A 334 3.04 53.58 -10.55
N VAL A 335 3.40 52.39 -10.06
CA VAL A 335 3.76 51.24 -10.92
C VAL A 335 2.66 50.19 -10.82
N SER A 336 1.95 49.99 -11.93
CA SER A 336 0.92 48.95 -12.07
C SER A 336 1.52 47.77 -12.83
N GLU A 337 1.93 46.73 -12.12
CA GLU A 337 2.26 45.45 -12.76
C GLU A 337 1.01 44.55 -12.74
N SER A 338 0.44 44.34 -13.92
CA SER A 338 -0.61 43.35 -14.13
C SER A 338 0.02 42.03 -14.56
N PHE A 339 0.03 41.04 -13.66
CA PHE A 339 0.40 39.67 -14.02
C PHE A 339 -0.87 38.87 -14.31
N SER A 340 -1.09 38.56 -15.60
CA SER A 340 -2.16 37.67 -16.03
C SER A 340 -1.56 36.29 -16.27
N SER A 341 -1.90 35.31 -15.42
CA SER A 341 -1.48 33.90 -15.60
C SER A 341 -2.65 33.07 -16.14
N THR A 342 -2.37 32.17 -17.09
CA THR A 342 -3.39 31.35 -17.77
C THR A 342 -4.07 30.39 -16.79
N GLN A 343 -5.35 30.57 -16.49
CA GLN A 343 -6.12 29.69 -15.60
C GLN A 343 -6.18 28.24 -16.14
N SER A 344 -5.30 27.35 -15.66
CA SER A 344 -5.52 25.90 -15.54
C SER A 344 -4.24 25.17 -15.10
N ALA A 345 -4.38 24.19 -14.20
CA ALA A 345 -3.32 23.22 -13.83
C ALA A 345 -2.65 22.56 -15.05
N THR A 346 -3.47 22.24 -16.07
CA THR A 346 -3.02 21.61 -17.33
C THR A 346 -2.43 22.60 -18.33
N SER A 347 -2.67 23.91 -18.20
CA SER A 347 -2.26 24.90 -19.20
C SER A 347 -1.22 25.94 -18.73
N ALA A 348 -0.93 26.08 -17.43
CA ALA A 348 0.03 27.10 -16.96
C ALA A 348 1.24 26.59 -16.18
N TYR A 349 1.07 25.81 -15.10
CA TYR A 349 2.18 25.54 -14.16
C TYR A 349 2.77 24.13 -14.26
N PHE A 350 1.92 23.10 -14.38
CA PHE A 350 2.36 21.70 -14.35
C PHE A 350 2.03 20.91 -15.62
N GLY A 351 1.38 21.54 -16.60
CA GLY A 351 0.92 20.92 -17.84
C GLY A 351 2.00 20.13 -18.59
N ALA A 352 3.21 20.69 -18.74
CA ALA A 352 4.31 20.00 -19.40
C ALA A 352 4.73 18.71 -18.67
N ARG A 353 4.82 18.74 -17.33
CA ARG A 353 5.18 17.56 -16.52
C ARG A 353 4.06 16.51 -16.56
N ILE A 354 2.81 16.94 -16.43
CA ILE A 354 1.63 16.06 -16.53
C ILE A 354 1.60 15.37 -17.90
N ALA A 355 1.81 16.09 -18.99
CA ALA A 355 1.80 15.53 -20.34
C ALA A 355 2.92 14.49 -20.55
N VAL A 356 4.13 14.76 -20.03
CA VAL A 356 5.25 13.81 -20.10
C VAL A 356 4.91 12.55 -19.31
N TYR A 357 4.43 12.68 -18.07
CA TYR A 357 4.07 11.52 -17.25
C TYR A 357 2.92 10.71 -17.86
N GLN A 358 1.88 11.37 -18.39
CA GLN A 358 0.77 10.70 -19.07
C GLN A 358 1.27 9.89 -20.29
N LYS A 359 2.15 10.49 -21.09
CA LYS A 359 2.73 9.82 -22.26
C LYS A 359 3.53 8.59 -21.86
N GLU A 360 4.42 8.70 -20.88
CA GLU A 360 5.26 7.57 -20.43
C GLU A 360 4.42 6.44 -19.83
N VAL A 361 3.42 6.79 -19.02
CA VAL A 361 2.47 5.83 -18.44
C VAL A 361 1.71 5.11 -19.56
N GLN A 362 1.16 5.85 -20.53
CA GLN A 362 0.41 5.27 -21.64
C GLN A 362 1.27 4.36 -22.53
N GLU A 363 2.50 4.77 -22.84
CA GLU A 363 3.47 3.96 -23.58
C GLU A 363 3.81 2.67 -22.84
N TYR A 364 4.04 2.75 -21.52
CA TYR A 364 4.29 1.57 -20.70
C TYR A 364 3.10 0.60 -20.73
N ILE A 365 1.88 1.10 -20.59
CA ILE A 365 0.66 0.28 -20.65
C ILE A 365 0.53 -0.37 -22.01
N ASN A 366 0.69 0.37 -23.11
CA ASN A 366 0.56 -0.18 -24.46
C ASN A 366 1.57 -1.30 -24.73
N ASN A 367 2.81 -1.13 -24.27
CA ASN A 367 3.88 -2.11 -24.45
C ASN A 367 3.68 -3.36 -23.57
N ASN A 368 3.15 -3.20 -22.36
CA ASN A 368 3.05 -4.28 -21.39
C ASN A 368 1.66 -4.93 -21.30
N LYS A 369 0.63 -4.35 -21.91
CA LYS A 369 -0.73 -4.90 -21.93
C LYS A 369 -0.79 -6.31 -22.52
N PHE A 370 0.03 -6.61 -23.52
CA PHE A 370 0.10 -7.97 -24.07
C PHE A 370 0.96 -8.91 -23.24
N LYS A 371 1.98 -8.38 -22.54
CA LYS A 371 2.86 -9.15 -21.67
C LYS A 371 2.13 -9.65 -20.41
N PHE A 372 1.18 -8.86 -19.91
CA PHE A 372 0.42 -9.16 -18.69
C PHE A 372 -1.05 -9.54 -18.95
N GLY A 373 -1.71 -8.86 -19.89
CA GLY A 373 -3.17 -8.93 -20.07
C GLY A 373 -3.66 -9.97 -21.09
N PHE A 374 -2.83 -10.45 -22.03
CA PHE A 374 -3.28 -11.37 -23.08
C PHE A 374 -2.44 -12.64 -23.16
N PHE A 375 -3.03 -13.75 -22.74
CA PHE A 375 -2.63 -15.07 -23.24
C PHE A 375 -3.33 -15.30 -24.58
N ARG A 376 -2.59 -15.41 -25.69
CA ARG A 376 -3.17 -15.82 -26.98
C ARG A 376 -3.52 -17.31 -26.93
N VAL A 377 -4.76 -17.64 -26.60
CA VAL A 377 -5.31 -18.97 -26.94
C VAL A 377 -5.66 -18.97 -28.43
N GLY A 378 -4.66 -19.19 -29.29
CA GLY A 378 -4.87 -19.35 -30.73
C GLY A 378 -3.74 -18.83 -31.62
N SER A 379 -2.74 -19.67 -31.86
CA SER A 379 -2.25 -20.00 -33.21
C SER A 379 -1.28 -21.19 -33.12
N LEU A 380 -1.81 -22.40 -33.33
CA LEU A 380 -1.18 -23.48 -34.09
C LEU A 380 -2.32 -24.26 -34.74
#